data_AF-A0A133ZBT9-F1
#
_entry.id   AF-A0A133ZBT9-F1
#
_cell.length_a   1.000
_cell.length_b   1.000
_cell.length_c   1.000
_cell.angle_alpha   90.00
_cell.angle_beta   90.00
_cell.angle_gamma   90.00
#
_symmetry.space_group_name_H-M   'P 1'
#
loop_
_entity.id
_entity.type
_entity.pdbx_description
1 polymer ?
#
loop_
_entity_poly.entity_id
_entity_poly.type
_entity_poly.pdbx_seq_one_letter_code
_entity_poly.pdbx_strand_id
1 'polypeptide(L)' 'MKLPYGANEDDFENIKKIVSEFTNNDKNLDESTLEIMNIAYSTGGDYSDETLLAYVKAYFEMNSTNQDL' A
#
# COMPACT_ATOMS: atom_id res chain seq x y z
N MET A 1 -8.49 6.41 11.85
CA MET A 1 -8.79 5.88 10.50
C MET A 1 -9.41 4.49 10.65
N LYS A 2 -10.31 4.03 9.76
CA LYS A 2 -10.78 2.64 9.80
C LYS A 2 -9.85 1.79 8.94
N LEU A 3 -9.06 0.92 9.57
CA LEU A 3 -8.10 0.06 8.90
C LEU A 3 -8.75 -1.27 8.47
N PRO A 4 -8.27 -1.89 7.38
CA PRO A 4 -8.93 -3.03 6.79
C PRO A 4 -8.56 -4.35 7.50
N TYR A 5 -9.50 -5.30 7.51
CA TYR A 5 -9.31 -6.70 7.93
C TYR A 5 -8.60 -6.93 9.28
N GLY A 6 -8.81 -6.04 10.25
CA GLY A 6 -8.23 -6.17 11.60
C GLY A 6 -6.80 -5.66 11.72
N ALA A 7 -6.27 -5.00 10.69
CA ALA A 7 -5.01 -4.28 10.75
C ALA A 7 -5.02 -3.18 11.82
N ASN A 8 -3.87 -2.95 12.42
CA ASN A 8 -3.64 -1.93 13.45
C ASN A 8 -2.80 -0.76 12.89
N GLU A 9 -2.62 0.28 13.71
CA GLU A 9 -1.88 1.47 13.30
C GLU A 9 -0.41 1.20 12.98
N ASP A 10 0.23 0.21 13.62
CA ASP A 10 1.61 -0.17 13.31
C ASP A 10 1.72 -0.80 11.91
N ASP A 11 0.73 -1.60 11.51
CA ASP A 11 0.64 -2.16 10.15
C ASP A 11 0.54 -1.05 9.09
N PHE A 12 -0.28 -0.04 9.38
CA PHE A 12 -0.44 1.13 8.51
C PHE A 12 0.87 1.91 8.39
N GLU A 13 1.52 2.22 9.50
CA GLU A 13 2.78 2.98 9.50
C GLU A 13 3.92 2.19 8.84
N ASN A 14 3.93 0.86 8.93
CA ASN A 14 4.91 0.03 8.22
C ASN A 14 4.74 0.15 6.70
N ILE A 15 3.52 -0.05 6.20
CA ILE A 15 3.24 0.01 4.76
C ILE A 15 3.45 1.44 4.24
N LYS A 16 3.05 2.45 5.02
CA LYS A 16 3.24 3.86 4.66
C LYS A 16 4.71 4.22 4.43
N LYS A 17 5.62 3.69 5.25
CA LYS A 17 7.07 3.87 5.03
C LYS A 17 7.49 3.30 3.69
N ILE A 18 7.04 2.09 3.36
CA ILE A 18 7.33 1.45 2.07
C ILE A 18 6.74 2.31 0.93
N VAL A 19 5.47 2.71 1.01
CA VAL A 19 4.80 3.53 -0.02
C VAL A 19 5.56 4.85 -0.26
N SER A 20 6.06 5.49 0.80
CA SER A 20 6.79 6.76 0.71
C SER A 20 8.08 6.67 -0.12
N GLU A 21 8.66 5.47 -0.30
CA GLU A 21 9.83 5.27 -1.16
C GLU A 21 9.46 5.30 -2.66
N PHE A 22 8.19 5.12 -3.00
CA PHE A 22 7.69 5.02 -4.38
C PHE A 22 6.92 6.27 -4.85
N THR A 23 6.61 7.20 -3.95
CA THR A 23 5.92 8.45 -4.30
C THR A 23 6.38 9.62 -3.44
N ASN A 24 6.60 10.77 -4.08
CA ASN A 24 6.88 12.04 -3.39
C ASN A 24 5.60 12.87 -3.16
N ASN A 25 4.42 12.31 -3.48
CA ASN A 25 3.15 13.02 -3.35
C ASN A 25 2.52 12.77 -1.98
N ASP A 26 2.97 13.54 -0.99
CA ASP A 26 2.48 13.49 0.39
C ASP A 26 0.95 13.65 0.52
N LYS A 27 0.30 14.34 -0.42
CA LYS A 27 -1.16 14.55 -0.38
C LYS A 27 -1.97 13.26 -0.50
N ASN A 28 -1.41 12.22 -1.13
CA ASN A 28 -2.12 10.97 -1.41
C ASN A 28 -1.45 9.76 -0.74
N LEU A 29 -0.49 9.98 0.16
CA LEU A 29 0.28 8.91 0.80
C LEU A 29 -0.61 8.01 1.66
N ASP A 30 -1.46 8.60 2.49
CA ASP A 30 -2.39 7.86 3.37
C ASP A 30 -3.45 7.07 2.58
N GLU A 31 -3.96 7.67 1.50
CA GLU A 31 -4.96 7.04 0.63
C GLU A 31 -4.36 5.87 -0.15
N SER A 32 -3.17 6.05 -0.75
CA SER A 32 -2.46 4.98 -1.44
C SER A 32 -2.09 3.84 -0.48
N THR A 33 -1.67 4.18 0.73
CA THR A 33 -1.39 3.19 1.79
C THR A 33 -2.64 2.38 2.12
N LEU A 34 -3.79 3.05 2.30
CA LEU A 34 -5.07 2.38 2.54
C LEU A 34 -5.50 1.47 1.39
N GLU A 35 -5.36 1.90 0.14
CA GLU A 35 -5.72 1.07 -1.02
C GLU A 35 -4.84 -0.17 -1.11
N ILE A 36 -3.53 -0.01 -0.96
CA ILE A 36 -2.57 -1.13 -0.94
C ILE A 36 -2.89 -2.10 0.20
N MET A 37 -3.19 -1.59 1.39
CA MET A 37 -3.64 -2.42 2.52
C MET A 37 -4.92 -3.18 2.20
N ASN A 38 -5.92 -2.53 1.59
CA ASN A 38 -7.17 -3.19 1.22
C ASN A 38 -6.92 -4.33 0.23
N ILE A 39 -6.01 -4.16 -0.73
CA ILE A 39 -5.64 -5.20 -1.69
C ILE A 39 -4.92 -6.34 -0.95
N ALA A 40 -3.79 -6.03 -0.30
CA ALA A 40 -2.92 -7.04 0.33
C ALA A 40 -3.66 -7.85 1.41
N TYR A 41 -4.48 -7.19 2.24
CA TYR A 41 -5.15 -7.86 3.35
C TYR A 41 -6.41 -8.60 2.92
N SER A 42 -7.01 -8.24 1.77
CA SER A 42 -8.15 -8.98 1.22
C SER A 42 -7.76 -10.37 0.72
N THR A 43 -6.51 -10.58 0.30
CA THR A 43 -6.05 -11.88 -0.19
C THR A 43 -5.81 -12.87 0.95
N GLY A 44 -5.64 -12.38 2.18
CA GLY A 44 -5.11 -13.16 3.29
C GLY A 44 -3.65 -13.60 3.04
N GLY A 45 -3.00 -14.12 4.08
CA GLY A 45 -1.66 -14.68 3.98
C GLY A 45 -0.66 -14.03 4.93
N ASP A 46 0.63 -14.21 4.62
CA ASP A 46 1.72 -13.56 5.33
C ASP A 46 1.87 -12.11 4.86
N TYR A 47 2.08 -11.20 5.80
CA TYR A 47 2.29 -9.76 5.56
C TYR A 47 3.71 -9.35 5.90
N SER A 48 4.68 -10.24 5.65
CA SER A 48 6.10 -9.90 5.69
C SER A 48 6.41 -8.71 4.78
N ASP A 49 7.48 -7.98 5.13
CA ASP A 49 7.90 -6.79 4.39
C ASP A 49 8.13 -7.07 2.89
N GLU A 50 8.60 -8.27 2.53
CA GLU A 50 8.77 -8.70 1.13
C GLU A 50 7.42 -8.78 0.39
N THR A 51 6.40 -9.36 1.01
CA THR A 51 5.06 -9.45 0.44
C THR A 51 4.44 -8.07 0.30
N LEU A 52 4.54 -7.22 1.33
CA LEU A 52 4.02 -5.85 1.29
C LEU A 52 4.70 -5.01 0.21
N LEU A 53 6.03 -5.13 0.06
CA LEU A 53 6.78 -4.48 -1.00
C LEU A 53 6.32 -4.91 -2.40
N ALA A 54 6.00 -6.19 -2.60
CA ALA A 54 5.48 -6.68 -3.88
C ALA A 54 4.13 -6.04 -4.24
N TYR A 55 3.22 -5.90 -3.26
CA TYR A 55 1.94 -5.22 -3.46
C TYR A 55 2.12 -3.73 -3.77
N VAL A 56 3.02 -3.04 -3.08
CA VAL A 56 3.33 -1.62 -3.33
C VAL A 56 3.85 -1.43 -4.76
N LYS A 57 4.81 -2.24 -5.20
CA LYS A 57 5.36 -2.18 -6.57
C LYS A 57 4.27 -2.39 -7.62
N ALA A 58 3.48 -3.45 -7.47
CA ALA A 58 2.40 -3.76 -8.41
C ALA A 58 1.37 -2.62 -8.51
N TYR A 59 1.01 -2.00 -7.38
CA TYR A 59 0.09 -0.86 -7.35
C TYR A 59 0.62 0.34 -8.14
N PHE A 60 1.90 0.70 -7.98
CA PHE A 60 2.49 1.83 -8.71
C PHE A 60 2.77 1.51 -10.18
N GLU A 61 3.13 0.28 -10.53
CA GLU A 61 3.28 -0.16 -11.93
C GLU A 61 1.94 -0.07 -12.68
N MET A 62 0.85 -0.56 -12.08
CA MET A 62 -0.49 -0.44 -12.65
C MET A 62 -0.91 1.02 -12.83
N ASN A 63 -0.72 1.86 -11.82
CA ASN A 63 -1.15 3.26 -11.87
C ASN A 63 -0.29 4.12 -12.78
N SER A 64 1.01 3.83 -12.93
CA SER A 64 1.87 4.52 -13.90
C SER A 64 1.47 4.18 -15.35
N THR A 65 1.10 2.92 -15.60
CA THR A 65 0.65 2.46 -16.93
C THR A 65 -0.70 3.10 -17.34
N ASN A 66 -1.56 3.42 -16.35
CA ASN A 66 -2.86 4.07 -16.59
C ASN A 66 -2.77 5.60 -16.74
N GLN A 67 -1.62 6.23 -16.50
CA GLN A 67 -1.43 7.67 -16.74
C GLN A 67 -1.00 8.01 -18.17
N ASP A 68 -0.58 7.00 -18.96
CA ASP A 68 -0.14 7.15 -20.36
C ASP A 68 -1.24 6.86 -21.41
N LEU A 69 -2.51 6.77 -21.00
CA LEU A 69 -3.69 6.53 -21.85
C LEU A 69 -4.67 7.71 -21.81
#